data_AF-A0A7S0Q7E6-F1
#
_entry.id   AF-A0A7S0Q7E6-F1
#
_cell.length_a   1.000
_cell.length_b   1.000
_cell.length_c   1.000
_cell.angle_alpha   90.00
_cell.angle_beta   90.00
_cell.angle_gamma   90.00
#
_symmetry.space_group_name_H-M   'P 1'
#
loop_
_entity.id
_entity.type
_entity.pdbx_description
1 polymer ?
#
loop_
_entity_poly.entity_id
_entity_poly.type
_entity_poly.pdbx_seq_one_letter_code
_entity_poly.pdbx_strand_id
1 'polypeptide(L)'
;SSLASLEQWKSLVHLLCNCEEALEARPRLYVGFLQVLRAQLLFAPEDFFIDELCADNFLRSSLAALATRADGGDLAQPLRRELAAFWAFLEGRFGTQIVRELLSGDADDDAPLVVDESDVPPS
;
A
#
# COMPACT_ATOMS: atom_id res chain seq x y z
N SER A 1 -21.56 -6.92 13.87
CA SER A 1 -20.64 -8.05 14.06
C SER A 1 -19.22 -7.54 13.88
N SER A 2 -18.24 -8.08 14.62
CA SER A 2 -16.81 -7.72 14.50
C SER A 2 -16.25 -7.93 13.09
N LEU A 3 -16.76 -8.93 12.35
CA LEU A 3 -16.35 -9.20 10.97
C LEU A 3 -16.71 -8.04 10.02
N ALA A 4 -17.92 -7.49 10.12
CA ALA A 4 -18.34 -6.36 9.28
C ALA A 4 -17.49 -5.10 9.56
N SER A 5 -17.11 -4.89 10.81
CA SER A 5 -16.21 -3.79 11.19
C SER A 5 -14.80 -3.99 10.63
N LEU A 6 -14.29 -5.22 10.62
CA LEU A 6 -13.00 -5.55 10.01
C LEU A 6 -13.03 -5.29 8.49
N GLU A 7 -14.06 -5.77 7.79
CA GLU A 7 -14.20 -5.56 6.34
C GLU A 7 -14.34 -4.07 5.98
N GLN A 8 -15.05 -3.31 6.81
CA GLN A 8 -15.13 -1.86 6.63
C GLN A 8 -13.76 -1.19 6.80
N TRP A 9 -12.98 -1.60 7.80
CA TRP A 9 -11.62 -1.09 8.00
C TRP A 9 -10.72 -1.43 6.81
N LYS A 10 -10.75 -2.67 6.31
CA LYS A 10 -10.00 -3.08 5.10
C LYS A 10 -10.35 -2.21 3.91
N SER A 11 -11.65 -1.98 3.68
CA SER A 11 -12.13 -1.16 2.57
C SER A 11 -11.68 0.29 2.67
N LEU A 12 -11.66 0.88 3.88
CA LEU A 12 -11.17 2.24 4.11
C LEU A 12 -9.66 2.36 3.86
N VAL A 13 -8.88 1.40 4.36
CA VAL A 13 -7.43 1.35 4.14
C VAL A 13 -7.15 1.22 2.65
N HIS A 14 -7.80 0.26 1.97
CA HIS A 14 -7.66 0.07 0.54
C HIS A 14 -7.98 1.34 -0.26
N LEU A 15 -9.10 2.01 0.05
CA LEU A 15 -9.50 3.26 -0.61
C LEU A 15 -8.44 4.35 -0.44
N LEU A 16 -7.96 4.58 0.78
CA LEU A 16 -6.97 5.62 1.06
C LEU A 16 -5.63 5.32 0.37
N CYS A 17 -5.21 4.06 0.37
CA CYS A 17 -3.99 3.62 -0.30
C CYS A 17 -4.04 3.73 -1.83
N ASN A 18 -5.23 3.72 -2.43
CA ASN A 18 -5.39 3.73 -3.89
C ASN A 18 -5.80 5.09 -4.49
N CYS A 19 -6.02 6.12 -3.67
CA CYS A 19 -6.47 7.44 -4.13
C CYS A 19 -5.30 8.43 -4.25
N GLU A 20 -4.71 8.54 -5.44
CA GLU A 20 -3.56 9.40 -5.71
C GLU A 20 -3.89 10.89 -5.52
N GLU A 21 -4.95 11.38 -6.16
CA GLU A 21 -5.36 12.80 -6.08
C GLU A 21 -5.60 13.27 -4.63
N ALA A 22 -6.06 12.38 -3.76
CA ALA A 22 -6.35 12.72 -2.38
C ALA A 22 -5.08 12.92 -1.54
N LEU A 23 -3.94 12.34 -1.93
CA LEU A 23 -2.66 12.57 -1.25
C LEU A 23 -2.27 14.06 -1.31
N GLU A 24 -2.48 14.69 -2.46
CA GLU A 24 -2.21 16.10 -2.68
C GLU A 24 -3.33 17.00 -2.13
N ALA A 25 -4.59 16.64 -2.40
CA ALA A 25 -5.73 17.47 -2.01
C ALA A 25 -6.04 17.43 -0.50
N ARG A 26 -5.65 16.35 0.21
CA ARG A 26 -6.05 16.12 1.61
C ARG A 26 -4.89 15.65 2.50
N PRO A 27 -3.75 16.37 2.57
CA PRO A 27 -2.56 15.91 3.29
C PRO A 27 -2.81 15.70 4.80
N ARG A 28 -3.69 16.48 5.42
CA ARG A 28 -4.05 16.32 6.84
C ARG A 28 -4.77 14.99 7.11
N LEU A 29 -5.59 14.53 6.17
CA LEU A 29 -6.29 13.24 6.28
C LEU A 29 -5.25 12.11 6.28
N TYR A 30 -4.30 12.15 5.35
CA TYR A 30 -3.28 11.12 5.23
C TYR A 30 -2.31 11.11 6.41
N VAL A 31 -1.93 12.27 6.95
CA VAL A 31 -1.14 12.32 8.19
C VAL A 31 -1.88 11.61 9.33
N GLY A 32 -3.16 11.91 9.54
CA GLY A 32 -3.96 11.23 10.57
C GLY A 32 -4.14 9.74 10.31
N PHE A 33 -4.38 9.36 9.05
CA PHE A 33 -4.48 7.96 8.64
C PHE A 33 -3.21 7.16 8.93
N LEU A 34 -2.04 7.66 8.54
CA LEU A 34 -0.75 7.01 8.78
C LEU A 34 -0.46 6.87 10.28
N GLN A 35 -0.80 7.88 11.08
CA GLN A 35 -0.64 7.83 12.53
C GLN A 35 -1.54 6.76 13.17
N VAL A 36 -2.80 6.67 12.74
CA VAL A 36 -3.75 5.64 13.21
C VAL A 36 -3.30 4.25 12.77
N LEU A 37 -2.90 4.08 11.51
CA LEU A 37 -2.44 2.80 10.99
C LEU A 37 -1.16 2.33 11.70
N ARG A 38 -0.21 3.25 11.95
CA ARG A 38 0.98 2.96 12.76
C ARG A 38 0.61 2.50 14.17
N ALA A 39 -0.32 3.19 14.83
CA ALA A 39 -0.75 2.81 16.17
C ALA A 39 -1.42 1.42 16.19
N GLN A 40 -2.18 1.06 15.15
CA GLN A 40 -2.77 -0.26 14.99
C GLN A 40 -1.70 -1.34 14.80
N LEU A 41 -0.73 -1.09 13.90
CA LEU A 41 0.36 -2.02 13.61
C LEU A 41 1.36 -2.18 14.76
N LEU A 42 1.44 -1.21 15.68
CA LEU A 42 2.25 -1.35 16.89
C LEU A 42 1.82 -2.55 17.75
N PHE A 43 0.52 -2.86 17.76
CA PHE A 43 -0.04 -4.01 18.50
C PHE A 43 -0.07 -5.30 17.68
N ALA A 44 0.33 -5.27 16.40
CA ALA A 44 0.43 -6.46 15.59
C ALA A 44 1.64 -7.32 16.02
N PRO A 45 1.57 -8.66 15.86
CA PRO A 45 2.71 -9.56 16.05
C PRO A 45 3.91 -9.18 15.16
N GLU A 46 5.14 -9.53 15.58
CA GLU A 46 6.36 -9.15 14.80
C GLU A 46 6.42 -9.86 13.44
N ASP A 47 5.81 -11.03 13.36
CA ASP A 47 5.69 -11.91 12.20
C ASP A 47 4.42 -11.67 11.39
N PHE A 48 3.68 -10.59 11.65
CA PHE A 48 2.39 -10.28 11.01
C PHE A 48 2.44 -10.24 9.47
N PHE A 49 3.58 -9.87 8.89
CA PHE A 49 3.78 -9.90 7.44
C PHE A 49 4.44 -11.21 6.95
N ILE A 50 5.00 -12.03 7.83
CA ILE A 50 5.79 -13.22 7.47
C ILE A 50 4.93 -14.49 7.44
N ASP A 51 3.95 -14.61 8.35
CA ASP A 51 3.13 -15.81 8.48
C ASP A 51 2.35 -16.12 7.19
N GLU A 52 2.42 -17.37 6.70
CA GLU A 52 1.70 -17.86 5.52
C GLU A 52 0.17 -17.75 5.68
N LEU A 53 -0.34 -17.76 6.92
CA LEU A 53 -1.76 -17.46 7.20
C LEU A 53 -2.12 -15.99 6.96
N CYS A 54 -1.12 -15.12 6.86
CA CYS A 54 -1.19 -13.72 6.48
C CYS A 54 -0.61 -13.47 5.08
N ALA A 55 -0.38 -14.51 4.26
CA ALA A 55 0.10 -14.34 2.89
C ALA A 55 -0.89 -13.52 2.02
N ASP A 56 -2.18 -13.61 2.33
CA ASP A 56 -3.25 -12.79 1.73
C ASP A 56 -3.54 -11.50 2.54
N ASN A 57 -2.52 -10.98 3.24
CA ASN A 57 -2.67 -9.74 4.00
C ASN A 57 -2.83 -8.57 3.05
N PHE A 58 -4.08 -8.13 2.88
CA PHE A 58 -4.48 -6.98 2.06
C PHE A 58 -3.66 -5.69 2.34
N LEU A 59 -3.01 -5.58 3.51
CA LEU A 59 -2.12 -4.46 3.80
C LEU A 59 -0.87 -4.45 2.93
N ARG A 60 -0.36 -5.60 2.49
CA ARG A 60 0.82 -5.64 1.60
C ARG A 60 0.54 -4.90 0.30
N SER A 61 -0.51 -5.33 -0.42
CA SER A 61 -0.93 -4.68 -1.66
C SER A 61 -1.38 -3.23 -1.45
N SER A 62 -2.09 -2.94 -0.36
CA SER A 62 -2.50 -1.57 -0.04
C SER A 62 -1.30 -0.66 0.24
N LEU A 63 -0.29 -1.12 0.99
CA LEU A 63 0.88 -0.30 1.30
C LEU A 63 1.80 -0.13 0.09
N ALA A 64 1.95 -1.15 -0.76
CA ALA A 64 2.66 -1.03 -2.03
C ALA A 64 1.97 -0.01 -2.96
N ALA A 65 0.64 -0.08 -3.07
CA ALA A 65 -0.16 0.88 -3.83
C ALA A 65 0.02 2.33 -3.35
N LEU A 66 0.10 2.53 -2.03
CA LEU A 66 0.37 3.83 -1.42
C LEU A 66 1.80 4.31 -1.72
N ALA A 67 2.79 3.42 -1.63
CA ALA A 67 4.19 3.73 -1.93
C ALA A 67 4.36 4.22 -3.36
N THR A 68 3.83 3.47 -4.34
CA THR A 68 3.88 3.84 -5.76
C THR A 68 3.26 5.22 -6.01
N ARG A 69 2.08 5.49 -5.45
CA ARG A 69 1.40 6.78 -5.62
C ARG A 69 2.11 7.93 -4.91
N ALA A 70 2.82 7.66 -3.82
CA ALA A 70 3.55 8.68 -3.08
C ALA A 70 4.89 9.07 -3.74
N ASP A 71 5.48 8.21 -4.57
CA ASP A 71 6.81 8.42 -5.18
C ASP A 71 6.80 9.52 -6.26
N GLY A 72 5.67 9.73 -6.95
CA GLY A 72 5.53 10.71 -8.04
C GLY A 72 4.83 12.03 -7.67
N GLY A 73 4.14 12.10 -6.54
CA GLY A 73 3.23 13.22 -6.22
C GLY A 73 3.90 14.47 -5.65
N ASP A 74 3.31 15.66 -5.88
CA ASP A 74 3.74 16.89 -5.20
C ASP A 74 3.14 16.99 -3.80
N LEU A 75 3.63 16.13 -2.92
CA LEU A 75 3.08 15.99 -1.58
C LEU A 75 3.50 17.15 -0.67
N ALA A 76 2.56 17.66 0.13
CA ALA A 76 2.87 18.66 1.16
C ALA A 76 3.93 18.14 2.15
N GLN A 77 4.85 19.01 2.59
CA GLN A 77 5.97 18.64 3.46
C GLN A 77 5.57 17.85 4.73
N PRO A 78 4.47 18.17 5.45
CA PRO A 78 4.06 17.38 6.61
C PRO A 78 3.74 15.93 6.26
N LEU A 79 3.11 15.69 5.10
CA LEU A 79 2.79 14.34 4.64
C LEU A 79 4.05 13.58 4.25
N ARG A 80 5.00 14.21 3.55
CA ARG A 80 6.30 13.57 3.22
C ARG A 80 7.05 13.10 4.47
N ARG A 81 7.05 13.92 5.53
CA ARG A 81 7.67 13.58 6.82
C ARG A 81 6.95 12.41 7.50
N GLU A 82 5.62 12.40 7.49
CA GLU A 82 4.85 11.31 8.10
C GLU A 82 5.03 9.99 7.32
N LEU A 83 5.05 10.03 5.99
CA LEU A 83 5.36 8.85 5.16
C LEU A 83 6.75 8.30 5.47
N ALA A 84 7.78 9.15 5.51
CA ALA A 84 9.13 8.71 5.87
C ALA A 84 9.18 8.08 7.27
N ALA A 85 8.51 8.69 8.26
CA ALA A 85 8.41 8.14 9.61
C ALA A 85 7.64 6.82 9.66
N PHE A 86 6.60 6.67 8.83
CA PHE A 86 5.81 5.45 8.73
C PHE A 86 6.62 4.30 8.14
N TRP A 87 7.35 4.52 7.04
CA TRP A 87 8.22 3.50 6.44
C TRP A 87 9.36 3.09 7.37
N ALA A 88 10.00 4.04 8.04
CA ALA A 88 11.03 3.76 9.04
C ALA A 88 10.48 2.94 10.23
N PHE A 89 9.23 3.20 10.65
CA PHE A 89 8.55 2.38 11.66
C PHE A 89 8.35 0.95 11.17
N LEU A 90 7.85 0.74 9.95
CA LEU A 90 7.64 -0.60 9.41
C LEU A 90 8.96 -1.37 9.28
N GLU A 91 10.01 -0.70 8.83
CA GLU A 91 11.35 -1.26 8.73
C GLU A 91 11.87 -1.72 10.09
N GLY A 92 11.74 -0.88 11.12
CA GLY A 92 12.19 -1.21 12.47
C GLY A 92 11.35 -2.29 13.16
N ARG A 93 10.05 -2.39 12.85
CA ARG A 93 9.09 -3.29 13.52
C ARG A 93 9.00 -4.66 12.86
N PHE A 94 9.01 -4.71 11.52
CA PHE A 94 8.72 -5.89 10.71
C PHE A 94 9.88 -6.28 9.78
N GLY A 95 10.96 -5.49 9.75
CA GLY A 95 12.19 -5.81 9.04
C GLY A 95 12.33 -5.11 7.68
N THR A 96 13.60 -4.94 7.28
CA THR A 96 14.01 -4.23 6.06
C THR A 96 13.52 -4.91 4.78
N GLN A 97 13.35 -6.23 4.80
CA GLN A 97 12.94 -6.98 3.61
C GLN A 97 11.51 -6.63 3.20
N ILE A 98 10.61 -6.46 4.19
CA ILE A 98 9.21 -6.08 3.95
C ILE A 98 9.14 -4.69 3.31
N VAL A 99 9.84 -3.71 3.88
CA VAL A 99 9.82 -2.34 3.33
C VAL A 99 10.45 -2.30 1.94
N ARG A 100 11.51 -3.07 1.69
CA ARG A 100 12.09 -3.19 0.34
C ARG A 100 11.09 -3.72 -0.67
N GLU A 101 10.36 -4.77 -0.32
CA GLU A 101 9.31 -5.34 -1.17
C GLU A 101 8.20 -4.32 -1.46
N LEU A 102 7.72 -3.61 -0.43
CA LEU A 102 6.65 -2.61 -0.59
C LEU A 102 7.08 -1.40 -1.45
N LEU A 103 8.35 -1.00 -1.35
CA LEU A 103 8.89 0.16 -2.07
C LEU A 103 9.47 -0.19 -3.45
N SER A 104 9.71 -1.47 -3.76
CA SER A 104 10.27 -1.85 -5.07
C SER A 104 9.29 -1.62 -6.23
N GLY A 105 7.99 -1.49 -5.93
CA GLY A 105 6.93 -1.40 -6.92
C GLY A 105 6.75 -2.72 -7.65
N ASP A 106 5.50 -3.15 -7.84
CA ASP A 106 5.20 -4.13 -8.87
C ASP A 106 5.37 -3.41 -10.21
N ALA A 107 6.47 -3.69 -10.90
CA ALA A 107 6.61 -3.34 -12.30
C ALA A 107 5.58 -4.15 -13.10
N ASP A 108 4.39 -3.57 -13.26
CA ASP A 108 3.57 -3.67 -14.46
C ASP A 108 3.29 -5.11 -14.95
N ASP A 109 2.47 -5.86 -14.22
CA ASP A 109 1.88 -7.12 -14.72
C ASP A 109 0.59 -6.88 -15.56
N ASP A 110 0.27 -5.60 -15.86
CA ASP A 110 -0.93 -5.16 -16.60
C ASP A 110 -0.60 -4.57 -17.99
N ALA A 111 0.62 -4.79 -18.50
CA ALA A 111 0.94 -4.43 -19.88
C ALA A 111 0.22 -5.39 -20.86
N PRO A 112 -0.65 -4.91 -21.77
CA PRO A 112 -1.37 -5.78 -22.69
C PRO A 112 -0.38 -6.46 -23.65
N LEU A 113 -0.41 -7.79 -23.73
CA LEU A 113 0.28 -8.56 -24.76
C LEU A 113 -0.20 -8.09 -26.14
N VAL A 114 0.67 -7.43 -26.91
CA VAL A 114 0.42 -7.11 -28.31
C VAL A 114 0.35 -8.43 -29.08
N VAL A 115 -0.85 -8.86 -29.45
CA VAL A 115 -1.04 -9.98 -30.37
C VAL A 115 -0.77 -9.46 -31.77
N ASP A 116 0.30 -9.93 -32.40
CA ASP A 116 0.59 -9.60 -33.79
C ASP A 116 -0.51 -10.20 -34.68
N GLU A 117 -1.16 -9.38 -35.52
CA GLU A 117 -2.30 -9.80 -36.36
C GLU A 117 -1.92 -10.81 -37.44
N SER A 118 -0.64 -11.19 -37.55
CA SER A 118 -0.13 -12.23 -38.45
C SER A 118 -0.53 -13.66 -38.06
N ASP A 119 -1.09 -13.87 -36.86
CA ASP A 119 -1.52 -15.20 -36.37
C ASP A 119 -3.03 -15.49 -36.58
N VAL A 120 -3.75 -14.64 -37.31
CA VAL A 120 -5.14 -14.94 -37.71
C VAL A 120 -5.13 -15.83 -38.96
N PRO A 121 -5.54 -17.10 -38.89
CA PRO A 121 -5.64 -17.93 -40.09
C PRO A 121 -6.72 -17.35 -41.02
N PRO A 122 -6.46 -17.29 -42.34
CA PRO A 122 -7.41 -16.73 -43.29
C PRO A 122 -8.70 -17.55 -43.31
N SER A 123 -9.84 -16.84 -43.29
CA SER A 123 -11.20 -17.39 -43.42
C SER A 123 -11.49 -17.90 -44.83
#